data_AF-A0A1G2G9R6-F1
#
_entry.id   AF-A0A1G2G9R6-F1
#
_cell.length_a   1.000
_cell.length_b   1.000
_cell.length_c   1.000
_cell.angle_alpha   90.00
_cell.angle_beta   90.00
_cell.angle_gamma   90.00
#
_symmetry.space_group_name_H-M   'P 1'
#
loop_
_entity.id
_entity.type
_entity.pdbx_description
1 polymer ?
#
loop_
_entity_poly.entity_id
_entity_poly.type
_entity_poly.pdbx_seq_one_letter_code
_entity_poly.pdbx_strand_id
1 'polypeptide(L)'
;MKLEDNVNVKAWLKVAYDDELTCISFFAHRDVPPSAACFVSQQMAEKLLKALCVFFGEELRKVHDLKKLATILEKHVSSIFNLDEEFNVLNKYYTTTRYPGDFPEGFSWQDAEKAFEAATRIKDFVLDKIKN
;
A
#
# COMPACT_ATOMS: atom_id res chain seq x y z
N MET A 1 -0.08 -9.72 22.09
CA MET A 1 0.98 -9.67 21.06
C MET A 1 2.34 -9.92 21.71
N LYS A 2 3.17 -10.82 21.19
CA LYS A 2 4.51 -11.07 21.77
C LYS A 2 5.43 -9.87 21.48
N LEU A 3 6.49 -9.70 22.28
CA LEU A 3 7.46 -8.61 22.10
C LEU A 3 8.08 -8.61 20.69
N GLU A 4 8.37 -9.78 20.13
CA GLU A 4 8.93 -9.96 18.78
C GLU A 4 7.96 -9.50 17.68
N ASP A 5 6.67 -9.79 17.83
CA ASP A 5 5.62 -9.35 16.88
C ASP A 5 5.52 -7.81 16.87
N ASN A 6 5.64 -7.18 18.05
CA ASN A 6 5.59 -5.72 18.20
C ASN A 6 6.81 -5.02 17.53
N VAL A 7 7.99 -5.64 17.62
CA VAL A 7 9.19 -5.18 16.89
C VAL A 7 8.97 -5.24 15.38
N ASN A 8 8.27 -6.28 14.91
CA ASN A 8 8.04 -6.51 13.49
C ASN A 8 6.97 -5.55 12.90
N VAL A 9 5.88 -5.25 13.64
CA VAL A 9 4.89 -4.23 13.22
C VAL A 9 5.55 -2.86 12.99
N LYS A 10 6.37 -2.41 13.95
CA LYS A 10 7.06 -1.11 13.84
C LYS A 10 8.03 -1.07 12.66
N ALA A 11 8.72 -2.18 12.38
CA ALA A 11 9.61 -2.27 11.21
C ALA A 11 8.83 -2.11 9.90
N TRP A 12 7.68 -2.76 9.75
CA TRP A 12 6.80 -2.61 8.59
C TRP A 12 6.23 -1.20 8.44
N LEU A 13 5.78 -0.59 9.54
CA LEU A 13 5.31 0.80 9.52
C LEU A 13 6.43 1.76 9.11
N LYS A 14 7.65 1.56 9.62
CA LYS A 14 8.80 2.39 9.24
C LYS A 14 9.03 2.34 7.72
N VAL A 15 9.11 1.15 7.13
CA VAL A 15 9.38 1.04 5.68
C VAL A 15 8.20 1.54 4.82
N ALA A 16 6.98 1.58 5.36
CA ALA A 16 5.85 2.23 4.70
C ALA A 16 5.95 3.77 4.76
N TYR A 17 6.42 4.32 5.88
CA TYR A 17 6.65 5.76 6.00
C TYR A 17 7.82 6.24 5.14
N ASP A 18 8.85 5.42 4.96
CA ASP A 18 9.93 5.72 4.01
C ASP A 18 9.38 5.82 2.56
N ASP A 19 8.41 4.98 2.19
CA ASP A 19 7.71 5.09 0.89
C ASP A 19 6.82 6.34 0.81
N GLU A 20 6.11 6.68 1.88
CA GLU A 20 5.30 7.91 1.94
C GLU A 20 6.16 9.17 1.70
N LEU A 21 7.31 9.27 2.38
CA LEU A 21 8.27 10.36 2.16
C LEU A 21 8.80 10.39 0.73
N THR A 22 9.02 9.22 0.13
CA THR A 22 9.43 9.09 -1.26
C THR A 22 8.34 9.61 -2.20
N CYS A 23 7.07 9.25 -1.98
CA CYS A 23 5.95 9.79 -2.74
C CYS A 23 5.88 11.32 -2.62
N ILE A 24 5.96 11.87 -1.40
CA ILE A 24 5.95 13.33 -1.17
C ILE A 24 7.06 14.01 -1.97
N SER A 25 8.27 13.45 -1.98
CA SER A 25 9.39 13.96 -2.79
C SER A 25 9.08 13.93 -4.29
N PHE A 26 8.49 12.84 -4.79
CA PHE A 26 8.12 12.72 -6.20
C PHE A 26 7.06 13.74 -6.61
N PHE A 27 6.05 13.99 -5.77
CA PHE A 27 5.03 15.01 -6.06
C PHE A 27 5.58 16.44 -6.00
N ALA A 28 6.55 16.70 -5.11
CA ALA A 28 7.15 18.02 -4.97
C ALA A 28 8.03 18.40 -6.18
N HIS A 29 8.82 17.44 -6.69
CA HIS A 29 9.81 17.71 -7.74
C HIS A 29 9.33 17.36 -9.14
N ARG A 30 8.45 16.36 -9.28
CA ARG A 30 7.95 15.83 -10.56
C ARG A 30 9.05 15.56 -11.60
N ASP A 31 10.25 15.22 -11.13
CA ASP A 31 11.44 14.88 -11.91
C ASP A 31 11.58 13.38 -12.19
N VAL A 32 10.58 12.60 -11.77
CA VAL A 32 10.42 11.17 -12.06
C VAL A 32 9.16 10.92 -12.90
N PRO A 33 9.07 9.78 -13.61
CA PRO A 33 7.84 9.40 -14.28
C PRO A 33 6.68 9.21 -13.28
N PRO A 34 5.43 9.58 -13.63
CA PRO A 34 4.27 9.36 -12.76
C PRO A 34 4.07 7.89 -12.36
N SER A 35 4.47 6.96 -13.23
CA SER A 35 4.47 5.52 -12.95
C SER A 35 5.29 5.14 -11.71
N ALA A 36 6.38 5.85 -11.43
CA ALA A 36 7.18 5.63 -10.24
C ALA A 36 6.42 6.03 -8.97
N ALA A 37 5.70 7.16 -8.99
CA ALA A 37 4.84 7.58 -7.89
C ALA A 37 3.65 6.64 -7.66
N CYS A 38 3.04 6.13 -8.74
CA CYS A 38 2.00 5.10 -8.65
C CYS A 38 2.53 3.82 -7.99
N PHE A 39 3.72 3.37 -8.40
CA PHE A 39 4.35 2.17 -7.86
C PHE A 39 4.69 2.31 -6.37
N VAL A 40 5.34 3.41 -5.99
CA VAL A 40 5.70 3.64 -4.57
C VAL A 40 4.44 3.79 -3.71
N SER A 41 3.36 4.39 -4.23
CA SER A 41 2.06 4.45 -3.52
C SER A 41 1.46 3.06 -3.28
N GLN A 42 1.53 2.15 -4.26
CA GLN A 42 1.10 0.76 -4.06
C GLN A 42 1.97 0.04 -3.02
N GLN A 43 3.29 0.24 -3.04
CA GLN A 43 4.22 -0.36 -2.09
C GLN A 43 3.99 0.14 -0.66
N MET A 44 3.72 1.43 -0.49
CA MET A 44 3.31 2.04 0.78
C MET A 44 2.09 1.30 1.34
N ALA A 45 1.03 1.15 0.54
CA ALA A 45 -0.19 0.43 0.95
C ALA A 45 0.06 -1.05 1.26
N GLU A 46 0.85 -1.75 0.44
CA GLU A 46 1.22 -3.15 0.68
C GLU A 46 1.92 -3.33 2.02
N LYS A 47 2.90 -2.47 2.33
CA LYS A 47 3.66 -2.52 3.58
C LYS A 47 2.79 -2.18 4.79
N LEU A 48 1.84 -1.25 4.67
CA LEU A 48 0.86 -0.94 5.70
C LEU A 48 -0.05 -2.14 6.00
N LEU A 49 -0.60 -2.78 4.97
CA LEU A 49 -1.43 -3.98 5.16
C LEU A 49 -0.62 -5.14 5.76
N LYS A 50 0.65 -5.30 5.37
CA LYS A 50 1.55 -6.29 6.00
C LYS A 50 1.82 -5.97 7.47
N ALA A 51 1.97 -4.70 7.84
CA ALA A 51 2.05 -4.31 9.24
C ALA A 51 0.80 -4.75 10.02
N LEU A 52 -0.39 -4.58 9.42
CA LEU A 52 -1.65 -5.02 10.01
C LEU A 52 -1.75 -6.56 10.11
N CYS A 53 -1.27 -7.30 9.12
CA CYS A 53 -1.20 -8.77 9.19
C CYS A 53 -0.33 -9.21 10.38
N VAL A 54 0.87 -8.63 10.52
CA VAL A 54 1.78 -8.93 11.63
C VAL A 54 1.15 -8.57 12.98
N PHE A 55 0.42 -7.46 13.05
CA PHE A 55 -0.29 -7.04 14.26
C PHE A 55 -1.30 -8.09 14.74
N PHE A 56 -2.05 -8.71 13.82
CA PHE A 56 -2.96 -9.81 14.15
C PHE A 56 -2.29 -11.18 14.24
N GLY A 57 -0.96 -11.27 14.09
CA GLY A 57 -0.22 -12.52 14.16
C GLY A 57 -0.37 -13.42 12.93
N GLU A 58 -0.75 -12.86 11.77
CA GLU A 58 -0.83 -13.60 10.51
C GLU A 58 0.56 -13.77 9.86
N GLU A 59 0.77 -14.93 9.23
CA GLU A 59 1.98 -15.17 8.45
C GLU A 59 1.98 -14.35 7.15
N LEU A 60 3.08 -13.63 6.92
CA LEU A 60 3.26 -12.86 5.69
C LEU A 60 3.54 -13.80 4.51
N ARG A 61 2.65 -13.77 3.52
CA ARG A 61 2.89 -14.41 2.23
C ARG A 61 3.51 -13.40 1.26
N LYS A 62 4.35 -13.87 0.34
CA LYS A 62 4.86 -13.07 -0.78
C LYS A 62 3.74 -12.83 -1.80
N VAL A 63 2.83 -11.93 -1.46
CA VAL A 63 1.67 -11.56 -2.26
C VAL A 63 1.67 -10.05 -2.39
N HIS A 64 1.56 -9.59 -3.63
CA HIS A 64 1.56 -8.17 -3.98
C HIS A 64 0.16 -7.63 -4.32
N ASP A 65 -0.80 -8.54 -4.39
CA ASP A 65 -2.20 -8.21 -4.58
C ASP A 65 -2.81 -7.79 -3.24
N LEU A 66 -3.20 -6.52 -3.14
CA LEU A 66 -3.76 -5.94 -1.92
C LEU A 66 -5.09 -6.60 -1.51
N LYS A 67 -5.90 -7.08 -2.48
CA LYS A 67 -7.15 -7.80 -2.17
C LYS A 67 -6.87 -9.14 -1.51
N LYS A 68 -5.82 -9.84 -1.93
CA LYS A 68 -5.43 -11.10 -1.29
C LYS A 68 -4.95 -10.87 0.15
N LEU A 69 -4.25 -9.76 0.42
CA LEU A 69 -3.93 -9.36 1.80
C LEU A 69 -5.20 -9.03 2.59
N ALA A 70 -6.15 -8.30 1.99
CA ALA A 70 -7.44 -7.98 2.61
C ALA A 70 -8.25 -9.23 2.97
N THR A 71 -8.30 -10.25 2.10
CA THR A 71 -8.96 -11.54 2.40
C THR A 71 -8.36 -12.24 3.62
N ILE A 72 -7.03 -12.15 3.83
CA ILE A 72 -6.38 -12.72 5.03
C ILE A 72 -6.81 -11.95 6.28
N LEU A 73 -6.95 -10.63 6.16
CA LEU A 73 -7.31 -9.71 7.24
C LEU A 73 -8.80 -9.70 7.57
N GLU A 74 -9.67 -10.12 6.66
CA GLU A 74 -11.13 -10.05 6.80
C GLU A 74 -11.66 -10.72 8.08
N LYS A 75 -11.06 -11.86 8.47
CA LYS A 75 -11.42 -12.57 9.71
C LYS A 75 -11.13 -11.79 10.99
N HIS A 76 -10.25 -10.79 10.92
CA HIS A 76 -9.88 -9.91 12.03
C HIS A 76 -10.56 -8.55 11.93
N VAL A 77 -10.71 -8.05 10.71
CA VAL A 77 -11.26 -6.73 10.41
C VAL A 77 -12.20 -6.83 9.21
N SER A 78 -13.47 -7.12 9.46
CA SER A 78 -14.48 -7.26 8.39
C SER A 78 -14.66 -6.00 7.55
N SER A 79 -14.42 -4.81 8.13
CA SER A 79 -14.49 -3.54 7.42
C SER A 79 -13.34 -3.30 6.43
N ILE A 80 -12.38 -4.23 6.29
CA ILE A 80 -11.24 -4.08 5.36
C ILE A 80 -11.70 -3.90 3.91
N PHE A 81 -12.81 -4.52 3.52
CA PHE A 81 -13.37 -4.40 2.17
C PHE A 81 -14.12 -3.11 1.90
N ASN A 82 -14.25 -2.21 2.89
CA ASN A 82 -14.64 -0.83 2.62
C ASN A 82 -13.60 -0.09 1.77
N LEU A 83 -12.40 -0.66 1.61
CA LEU A 83 -11.29 -0.16 0.78
C LEU A 83 -11.17 -0.87 -0.58
N ASP A 84 -12.22 -1.57 -1.06
CA ASP A 84 -12.13 -2.36 -2.31
C ASP A 84 -11.75 -1.50 -3.52
N GLU A 85 -12.27 -0.27 -3.58
CA GLU A 85 -11.94 0.70 -4.64
C GLU A 85 -10.45 1.07 -4.62
N GLU A 86 -9.88 1.35 -3.44
CA GLU A 86 -8.46 1.64 -3.25
C GLU A 86 -7.59 0.47 -3.68
N PHE A 87 -7.97 -0.76 -3.33
CA PHE A 87 -7.26 -1.96 -3.76
C PHE A 87 -7.28 -2.12 -5.28
N ASN A 88 -8.43 -1.88 -5.92
CA ASN A 88 -8.56 -1.91 -7.38
C ASN A 88 -7.70 -0.85 -8.06
N VAL A 89 -7.65 0.37 -7.51
CA VAL A 89 -6.81 1.46 -8.02
C VAL A 89 -5.34 1.06 -7.94
N LEU A 90 -4.87 0.64 -6.77
CA LEU A 90 -3.46 0.38 -6.52
C LEU A 90 -2.94 -0.90 -7.21
N ASN A 91 -3.73 -1.97 -7.26
CA ASN A 91 -3.33 -3.21 -7.92
C ASN A 91 -3.04 -3.02 -9.42
N LYS A 92 -3.69 -2.04 -10.08
CA LYS A 92 -3.40 -1.71 -11.48
C LYS A 92 -1.95 -1.29 -11.67
N TYR A 93 -1.34 -0.60 -10.71
CA TYR A 93 -0.01 -0.03 -10.82
C TYR A 93 1.12 -1.01 -10.50
N TYR A 94 0.82 -2.10 -9.78
CA TYR A 94 1.80 -3.15 -9.51
C TYR A 94 2.11 -4.01 -10.76
N THR A 95 1.11 -4.27 -11.60
CA THR A 95 1.24 -5.16 -12.76
C THR A 95 1.76 -4.45 -14.00
N THR A 96 1.22 -3.26 -14.29
CA THR A 96 1.38 -2.51 -15.56
C THR A 96 2.69 -1.74 -15.68
N THR A 97 3.43 -1.55 -14.58
CA THR A 97 4.70 -0.81 -14.58
C THR A 97 5.89 -1.66 -15.04
N ARG A 98 5.68 -2.94 -15.39
CA ARG A 98 6.75 -3.92 -15.61
C ARG A 98 7.05 -4.27 -17.07
N TYR A 99 6.14 -4.01 -18.01
CA TYR A 99 6.36 -4.31 -19.43
C TYR A 99 6.06 -3.12 -20.34
N PRO A 100 6.97 -2.78 -21.28
CA PRO A 100 6.66 -1.84 -22.35
C PRO A 100 5.45 -2.33 -23.15
N GLY A 101 4.37 -1.53 -23.19
CA GLY A 101 3.17 -1.81 -23.98
C GLY A 101 1.90 -2.16 -23.18
N ASP A 102 2.00 -2.46 -21.88
CA ASP A 102 0.82 -2.72 -21.03
C ASP A 102 -0.02 -1.45 -20.80
N PHE A 103 0.57 -0.27 -21.01
CA PHE A 103 -0.08 1.03 -20.90
C PHE A 103 0.44 1.96 -22.01
N PRO A 104 -0.07 1.83 -23.25
CA PRO A 104 0.42 2.59 -24.40
C PRO A 104 0.23 4.11 -24.24
N GLU A 105 -0.73 4.52 -23.40
CA GLU A 105 -1.06 5.92 -23.12
C GLU A 105 -0.18 6.53 -22.00
N GLY A 106 0.59 5.69 -21.28
CA GLY A 106 1.40 6.11 -20.13
C GLY A 106 0.58 6.48 -18.89
N PHE A 107 1.27 6.75 -17.78
CA PHE A 107 0.64 7.20 -16.52
C PHE A 107 0.67 8.71 -16.42
N SER A 108 -0.44 9.32 -16.01
CA SER A 108 -0.52 10.76 -15.74
C SER A 108 -0.21 11.09 -14.28
N TRP A 109 0.07 12.36 -13.98
CA TRP A 109 0.20 12.82 -12.59
C TRP A 109 -1.13 12.73 -11.83
N GLN A 110 -2.27 12.82 -12.52
CA GLN A 110 -3.58 12.59 -11.93
C GLN A 110 -3.76 11.12 -11.49
N ASP A 111 -3.19 10.16 -12.22
CA ASP A 111 -3.18 8.76 -11.79
C ASP A 111 -2.31 8.57 -10.55
N ALA A 112 -1.15 9.23 -10.51
CA ALA A 112 -0.28 9.22 -9.33
C ALA A 112 -0.97 9.82 -8.10
N GLU A 113 -1.66 10.96 -8.25
CA GLU A 113 -2.43 11.60 -7.19
C GLU A 113 -3.51 10.65 -6.64
N LYS A 114 -4.30 10.01 -7.53
CA LYS A 114 -5.29 8.99 -7.14
C LYS A 114 -4.66 7.80 -6.42
N ALA A 115 -3.49 7.33 -6.87
CA ALA A 115 -2.77 6.25 -6.22
C ALA A 115 -2.34 6.63 -4.79
N PHE A 116 -1.78 7.83 -4.63
CA PHE A 116 -1.32 8.31 -3.33
C PHE A 116 -2.47 8.58 -2.35
N GLU A 117 -3.59 9.11 -2.84
CA GLU A 117 -4.83 9.25 -2.07
C GLU A 117 -5.34 7.88 -1.58
N ALA A 118 -5.38 6.88 -2.46
CA ALA A 118 -5.78 5.52 -2.10
C ALA A 118 -4.85 4.91 -1.03
N ALA A 119 -3.53 5.07 -1.19
CA ALA A 119 -2.56 4.61 -0.21
C ALA A 119 -2.72 5.32 1.15
N THR A 120 -3.06 6.61 1.14
CA THR A 120 -3.31 7.39 2.35
C THR A 120 -4.59 6.93 3.07
N ARG A 121 -5.67 6.64 2.34
CA ARG A 121 -6.89 6.06 2.94
C ARG A 121 -6.63 4.71 3.60
N ILE A 122 -5.81 3.86 2.97
CA ILE A 122 -5.36 2.59 3.56
C ILE A 122 -4.51 2.83 4.82
N LYS A 123 -3.60 3.82 4.79
CA LYS A 123 -2.80 4.20 5.97
C LYS A 123 -3.67 4.57 7.15
N ASP A 124 -4.64 5.45 6.95
CA ASP A 124 -5.51 5.92 8.03
C ASP A 124 -6.32 4.77 8.63
N PHE A 125 -6.85 3.89 7.77
CA PHE A 125 -7.52 2.67 8.21
C PHE A 125 -6.60 1.76 9.03
N VAL A 126 -5.39 1.46 8.54
CA VAL A 126 -4.45 0.55 9.22
C VAL A 126 -4.06 1.13 10.58
N LEU A 127 -3.77 2.43 10.65
CA LEU A 127 -3.38 3.07 11.91
C LEU A 127 -4.53 3.14 12.92
N ASP A 128 -5.78 3.26 12.46
CA ASP A 128 -6.95 3.12 13.34
C ASP A 128 -7.02 1.71 13.95
N LYS A 129 -6.73 0.66 13.18
CA LYS A 129 -6.78 -0.73 13.68
C LYS A 129 -5.62 -1.14 14.57
N ILE A 130 -4.42 -0.57 14.38
CA ILE A 130 -3.24 -0.87 15.21
C ILE A 130 -3.26 -0.12 16.57
N LYS A 131 -3.96 1.01 16.66
CA LYS A 131 -4.06 1.81 17.89
C LYS A 131 -5.08 1.26 18.91
N ASN A 132 -5.96 0.35 18.48
CA ASN A 132 -6.97 -0.33 19.32
C ASN A 132 -6.47 -1.71 19.74
#